data_AF-A0A968DWY5-F1
#
_entry.id   AF-A0A968DWY5-F1
#
_cell.length_a   1.000
_cell.length_b   1.000
_cell.length_c   1.000
_cell.angle_alpha   90.00
_cell.angle_beta   90.00
_cell.angle_gamma   90.00
#
_symmetry.space_group_name_H-M   'P 1'
#
loop_
_entity.id
_entity.type
_entity.pdbx_description
1 polymer ?
#
loop_
_entity_poly.entity_id
_entity_poly.type
_entity_poly.pdbx_seq_one_letter_code
_entity_poly.pdbx_strand_id
1 'polypeptide(L)' 'LDGIRLEFEDWWFNVRPSNTEPLLRLNLEAKTKEIMEEKRDEISKIISS' A
#
# COMPACT_ATOMS: atom_id res chain seq x y z
N LEU A 1 11.30 -10.52 8.06
CA LEU A 1 10.42 -10.34 6.89
C LEU A 1 9.51 -9.15 7.25
N ASP A 2 9.91 -7.93 6.88
CA ASP A 2 9.25 -6.68 7.31
C ASP A 2 8.24 -6.22 6.25
N GLY A 3 7.02 -6.73 6.37
CA GLY A 3 5.92 -6.38 5.47
C GLY A 3 5.85 -7.20 4.18
N ILE A 4 4.93 -6.78 3.31
CA ILE A 4 4.61 -7.38 2.01
C ILE A 4 4.75 -6.30 0.95
N ARG A 5 5.64 -6.53 -0.02
CA ARG A 5 5.82 -5.67 -1.18
C ARG A 5 5.39 -6.40 -2.44
N LEU A 6 4.54 -5.75 -3.24
CA LEU A 6 4.14 -6.22 -4.56
C LEU A 6 4.45 -5.15 -5.59
N GLU A 7 4.96 -5.58 -6.75
CA GLU A 7 5.23 -4.74 -7.90
C GLU A 7 4.39 -5.21 -9.08
N PHE A 8 3.77 -4.26 -9.77
CA PHE A 8 3.04 -4.44 -11.01
C PHE A 8 3.66 -3.54 -12.08
N GLU A 9 3.20 -3.65 -13.33
CA GLU A 9 3.78 -2.90 -14.46
C GLU A 9 3.68 -1.37 -14.29
N ASP A 10 2.59 -0.88 -13.70
CA ASP A 10 2.29 0.55 -13.61
C ASP A 10 2.31 1.11 -12.18
N TRP A 11 2.44 0.25 -11.17
CA TRP A 11 2.36 0.65 -9.78
C TRP A 11 2.96 -0.42 -8.86
N TRP A 12 3.29 -0.01 -7.64
CA TRP A 12 3.75 -0.93 -6.60
C TRP A 12 3.25 -0.46 -5.25
N PHE A 13 3.24 -1.38 -4.28
CA PHE A 13 2.98 -1.01 -2.90
C PHE A 13 3.78 -1.85 -1.91
N ASN A 14 3.93 -1.33 -0.70
CA ASN A 14 4.45 -2.03 0.45
C ASN A 14 3.55 -1.80 1.66
N VAL A 15 3.08 -2.88 2.28
CA VAL A 15 2.37 -2.85 3.58
C VAL A 15 3.26 -3.45 4.64
N ARG A 16 3.52 -2.71 5.72
CA ARG A 16 4.30 -3.19 6.87
C ARG A 16 3.70 -2.76 8.20
N PRO A 17 3.86 -3.55 9.27
CA PRO A 17 3.63 -3.06 10.63
C PRO A 17 4.53 -1.86 10.92
N SER A 18 4.00 -0.90 11.68
CA SER A 18 4.82 0.14 12.30
C SER A 18 5.58 -0.46 13.49
N ASN A 19 6.86 -0.13 13.60
CA ASN A 19 7.72 -0.72 14.64
C ASN A 19 7.51 -0.06 16.02
N THR A 20 6.92 1.13 16.06
CA THR A 20 6.81 1.97 17.26
C THR A 20 5.37 2.25 17.67
N GLU A 21 4.40 1.95 16.82
CA GLU A 21 2.99 2.30 17.03
C GLU A 21 2.09 1.16 16.53
N PRO A 22 0.88 0.97 17.08
CA PRO A 22 -0.05 -0.09 16.67
C PRO A 22 -0.78 0.27 15.37
N LEU A 23 -0.02 0.57 14.30
CA LEU A 23 -0.53 1.01 13.00
C LEU A 23 0.12 0.23 11.85
N LEU A 24 -0.60 0.09 10.74
CA LEU A 24 -0.06 -0.38 9.47
C LEU A 24 0.40 0.82 8.63
N ARG A 25 1.55 0.67 7.95
CA ARG A 25 2.04 1.64 6.97
C ARG A 25 1.82 1.09 5.57
N LEU A 26 1.16 1.87 4.72
CA LEU A 26 1.01 1.62 3.29
C LEU A 26 1.83 2.66 2.53
N ASN A 27 2.86 2.22 1.82
CA ASN A 27 3.53 3.01 0.80
C ASN A 27 3.05 2.53 -0.57
N LEU A 28 2.62 3.43 -1.44
CA LEU A 28 2.11 3.11 -2.78
C LEU A 28 2.58 4.18 -3.76
N GLU A 29 3.12 3.76 -4.89
CA GLU A 29 3.41 4.65 -6.02
C GLU A 29 2.84 4.06 -7.30
N ALA A 30 2.42 4.94 -8.20
CA ALA A 30 1.92 4.58 -9.52
C ALA A 30 2.39 5.59 -10.57
N LYS A 31 2.39 5.17 -11.84
CA LYS A 31 2.75 6.04 -12.97
C LYS A 31 1.81 7.23 -13.16
N THR A 32 0.55 7.12 -12.72
CA THR A 32 -0.42 8.22 -12.75
C THR A 32 -1.12 8.40 -11.42
N LYS A 33 -1.67 9.60 -11.21
CA LYS A 33 -2.40 9.93 -9.98
C LYS A 33 -3.70 9.11 -9.87
N GLU A 34 -4.38 8.90 -10.99
CA GLU A 34 -5.63 8.15 -11.05
C GLU A 34 -5.43 6.70 -10.59
N ILE A 35 -4.37 6.02 -11.07
CA ILE A 35 -4.03 4.65 -10.65
C ILE A 35 -3.66 4.63 -9.17
N MET A 36 -2.89 5.62 -8.70
CA MET A 36 -2.49 5.72 -7.29
C MET A 36 -3.71 5.82 -6.37
N GLU A 37 -4.66 6.70 -6.70
CA GLU A 37 -5.88 6.92 -5.90
C GLU A 37 -6.80 5.69 -5.92
N GLU A 38 -7.03 5.09 -7.09
CA GLU A 38 -7.82 3.87 -7.22
C GLU A 38 -7.25 2.73 -6.35
N LYS A 39 -5.95 2.46 -6.46
CA LYS A 39 -5.31 1.36 -5.74
C LYS A 39 -5.12 1.63 -4.26
N ARG A 40 -4.91 2.89 -3.85
CA ARG A 40 -4.95 3.28 -2.44
C ARG A 40 -6.30 2.94 -1.83
N ASP A 41 -7.40 3.28 -2.49
CA ASP A 41 -8.74 3.08 -1.96
C ASP A 41 -9.12 1.59 -1.90
N GLU A 42 -8.73 0.81 -2.90
CA GLU A 42 -8.88 -0.66 -2.89
C GLU A 42 -8.11 -1.29 -1.73
N ILE A 43 -6.83 -0.99 -1.58
CA ILE A 43 -5.99 -1.60 -0.53
C ILE A 43 -6.43 -1.15 0.86
N SER A 44 -6.76 0.14 1.01
CA SER A 44 -7.22 0.69 2.30
C SER A 44 -8.44 -0.06 2.81
N LYS A 45 -9.41 -0.38 1.94
CA LYS A 45 -10.59 -1.18 2.31
C LYS A 45 -10.22 -2.58 2.78
N ILE A 46 -9.26 -3.23 2.13
CA ILE A 46 -8.84 -4.59 2.50
C ILE A 46 -8.16 -4.59 3.88
N ILE A 47 -7.30 -3.62 4.16
CA ILE A 47 -6.53 -3.59 5.43
C ILE A 47 -7.32 -3.01 6.60
N SER A 48 -8.43 -2.31 6.35
CA SER A 48 -9.33 -1.77 7.37
C SER A 48 -10.59 -2.63 7.61
N SER A 49 -10.67 -3.82 7.00
CA SER A 49 -11.80 -4.75 7.14
C SER A 49 -11.69 -5.64 8.38
#